data_AF-A0A160DU87-F1
#
_entry.id   AF-A0A160DU87-F1
#
_cell.length_a   1.000
_cell.length_b   1.000
_cell.length_c   1.000
_cell.angle_alpha   90.00
_cell.angle_beta   90.00
_cell.angle_gamma   90.00
#
_symmetry.space_group_name_H-M   'P 1'
#
loop_
_entity.id
_entity.type
_entity.pdbx_description
1 polymer ?
#
loop_
_entity_poly.entity_id
_entity_poly.type
_entity_poly.pdbx_seq_one_letter_code
_entity_poly.pdbx_strand_id
1 'polypeptide(L)'
;MHSKIACWTLLLDCLLECDALYEDAVAGRIGFAINYLMVGPINKTLDLVFTRVPRSRSDGVGRRTFAEVGLSYGIELSEAEQARLAGLEAVFEERKDDVSEVAIAVEAKACMTDHVGALPRLHAEILATGYLARRAAPQCTVISYTLVNTADSFVSGDGKSKVMRQPDSTKAVLAMLANAVPLRRDEHGLLGYDAVGALTIECRNDGSPVTLSGAESAPRATDSIRYERMIRQICATYRNRR
;
A
#
# COMPACT_ATOMS: atom_id res chain seq x y z
N MET A 1 4.09 -0.71 12.44
CA MET A 1 2.64 -0.66 12.67
C MET A 1 1.94 0.14 11.57
N HIS A 2 2.28 1.42 11.40
CA HIS A 2 1.66 2.30 10.39
C HIS A 2 1.57 1.72 8.97
N SER A 3 2.65 1.15 8.42
CA SER A 3 2.62 0.57 7.08
C SER A 3 1.66 -0.61 6.96
N LYS A 4 1.51 -1.44 8.00
CA LYS A 4 0.56 -2.57 8.00
C LYS A 4 -0.89 -2.10 7.93
N ILE A 5 -1.22 -1.04 8.69
CA ILE A 5 -2.54 -0.40 8.65
C ILE A 5 -2.76 0.19 7.25
N ALA A 6 -1.77 0.92 6.72
CA ALA A 6 -1.81 1.49 5.37
C ALA A 6 -2.06 0.43 4.28
N CYS A 7 -1.38 -0.71 4.37
CA CYS A 7 -1.56 -1.83 3.47
C CYS A 7 -2.98 -2.40 3.56
N TRP A 8 -3.48 -2.59 4.78
CA TRP A 8 -4.82 -3.13 4.98
C TRP A 8 -5.89 -2.19 4.44
N THR A 9 -5.80 -0.87 4.71
CA THR A 9 -6.76 0.11 4.19
C THR A 9 -6.66 0.25 2.67
N LEU A 10 -5.45 0.20 2.10
CA LEU A 10 -5.27 0.17 0.65
C LEU A 10 -5.91 -1.06 0.00
N LEU A 11 -5.75 -2.23 0.62
CA LEU A 11 -6.40 -3.45 0.15
C LEU A 11 -7.93 -3.32 0.20
N LEU A 12 -8.47 -2.79 1.30
CA LEU A 12 -9.90 -2.52 1.44
C LEU A 12 -10.38 -1.62 0.31
N ASP A 13 -9.77 -0.44 0.11
CA ASP A 13 -10.16 0.49 -0.95
C ASP A 13 -10.07 -0.13 -2.33
N CYS A 14 -9.01 -0.91 -2.62
CA CYS A 14 -8.90 -1.62 -3.90
C CYS A 14 -10.06 -2.62 -4.10
N LEU A 15 -10.39 -3.42 -3.07
CA LEU A 15 -11.49 -4.38 -3.14
C LEU A 15 -12.85 -3.69 -3.26
N LEU A 16 -12.98 -2.48 -2.76
CA LEU A 16 -14.25 -1.75 -2.68
C LEU A 16 -14.51 -0.84 -3.88
N GLU A 17 -13.45 -0.32 -4.51
CA GLU A 17 -13.51 0.61 -5.64
C GLU A 17 -13.27 -0.08 -6.99
N CYS A 18 -12.70 -1.29 -7.00
CA CYS A 18 -12.48 -2.08 -8.20
C CYS A 18 -13.46 -3.26 -8.29
N ASP A 19 -14.51 -3.09 -9.09
CA ASP A 19 -15.47 -4.16 -9.46
C ASP A 19 -14.81 -5.50 -9.82
N ALA A 20 -13.77 -5.50 -10.67
CA ALA A 20 -13.11 -6.71 -11.11
C ALA A 20 -12.33 -7.41 -9.98
N LEU A 21 -11.65 -6.65 -9.12
CA LEU A 21 -11.01 -7.22 -7.92
C LEU A 21 -12.06 -7.74 -6.95
N TYR A 22 -13.15 -6.99 -6.75
CA TYR A 22 -14.25 -7.39 -5.88
C TYR A 22 -14.87 -8.71 -6.33
N GLU A 23 -15.23 -8.83 -7.60
CA GLU A 23 -15.79 -10.05 -8.19
C GLU A 23 -14.85 -11.26 -8.03
N ASP A 24 -13.55 -11.06 -8.24
CA ASP A 24 -12.56 -12.11 -8.08
C ASP A 24 -12.36 -12.47 -6.60
N ALA A 25 -12.40 -11.49 -5.70
CA ALA A 25 -12.31 -11.68 -4.26
C ALA A 25 -13.50 -12.45 -3.69
N VAL A 26 -14.73 -12.06 -4.03
CA VAL A 26 -15.96 -12.77 -3.64
C VAL A 26 -15.91 -14.22 -4.14
N ALA A 27 -15.34 -14.45 -5.32
CA ALA A 27 -15.19 -15.78 -5.88
C ALA A 27 -13.96 -16.55 -5.37
N GLY A 28 -13.26 -16.06 -4.34
CA GLY A 28 -12.11 -16.71 -3.72
C GLY A 28 -10.86 -16.79 -4.62
N ARG A 29 -10.78 -15.96 -5.67
CA ARG A 29 -9.65 -15.89 -6.61
C ARG A 29 -8.59 -14.86 -6.21
N ILE A 30 -8.83 -14.10 -5.16
CA ILE A 30 -7.88 -13.14 -4.59
C ILE A 30 -7.46 -13.56 -3.19
N GLY A 31 -6.16 -13.51 -2.93
CA GLY A 31 -5.57 -13.53 -1.60
C GLY A 31 -4.67 -12.33 -1.39
N PHE A 32 -4.06 -12.24 -0.21
CA PHE A 32 -3.11 -11.17 0.09
C PHE A 32 -2.02 -11.61 1.05
N ALA A 33 -0.89 -10.91 1.09
CA ALA A 33 0.07 -11.06 2.18
C ALA A 33 0.71 -9.72 2.55
N ILE A 34 0.93 -9.52 3.84
CA ILE A 34 1.59 -8.33 4.40
C ILE A 34 3.00 -8.73 4.86
N ASN A 35 4.03 -7.99 4.46
CA ASN A 35 5.45 -8.38 4.60
C ASN A 35 5.78 -9.68 3.85
N TYR A 36 5.36 -9.77 2.59
CA TYR A 36 5.57 -10.94 1.75
C TYR A 36 7.01 -11.01 1.24
N LEU A 37 7.69 -12.14 1.45
CA LEU A 37 9.01 -12.39 0.88
C LEU A 37 8.86 -12.80 -0.58
N MET A 38 9.14 -11.87 -1.48
CA MET A 38 9.21 -12.13 -2.90
C MET A 38 10.57 -12.70 -3.24
N VAL A 39 10.57 -13.93 -3.75
CA VAL A 39 11.77 -14.64 -4.17
C VAL A 39 12.05 -14.32 -5.63
N GLY A 40 13.30 -13.96 -5.92
CA GLY A 40 13.76 -13.61 -7.26
C GLY A 40 15.28 -13.66 -7.33
N PRO A 41 15.92 -13.02 -8.33
CA PRO A 41 17.38 -12.95 -8.41
C PRO A 41 18.02 -12.34 -7.15
N ILE A 42 17.30 -11.40 -6.52
CA ILE A 42 17.60 -10.87 -5.19
C ILE A 42 16.25 -10.83 -4.45
N ASN A 43 16.21 -11.46 -3.28
CA ASN A 43 15.00 -11.51 -2.46
C ASN A 43 14.63 -10.11 -1.94
N LYS A 44 13.33 -9.81 -1.90
CA LYS A 44 12.80 -8.57 -1.33
C LYS A 44 11.53 -8.86 -0.54
N THR A 45 11.43 -8.31 0.67
CA THR A 45 10.17 -8.26 1.40
C THR A 45 9.35 -7.07 0.92
N LEU A 46 8.15 -7.33 0.38
CA LEU A 46 7.17 -6.32 0.00
C LEU A 46 6.19 -6.08 1.15
N ASP A 47 5.76 -4.83 1.32
CA ASP A 47 4.83 -4.48 2.39
C ASP A 47 3.46 -5.12 2.18
N LEU A 48 2.97 -5.19 0.94
CA LEU A 48 1.72 -5.85 0.58
C LEU A 48 1.81 -6.50 -0.81
N VAL A 49 1.20 -7.67 -0.95
CA VAL A 49 0.90 -8.28 -2.25
C VAL A 49 -0.57 -8.69 -2.32
N PHE A 50 -1.12 -8.61 -3.52
CA PHE A 50 -2.39 -9.23 -3.91
C PHE A 50 -2.01 -10.44 -4.75
N THR A 51 -2.59 -11.59 -4.45
CA THR A 51 -2.26 -12.84 -5.12
C THR A 51 -3.46 -13.38 -5.91
N ARG A 52 -3.17 -14.05 -7.02
CA ARG A 52 -4.15 -14.86 -7.75
C ARG A 52 -4.16 -16.25 -7.13
N VAL A 53 -5.31 -16.59 -6.58
CA VAL A 53 -5.54 -17.89 -5.95
C VAL A 53 -5.98 -18.90 -7.02
N PRO A 54 -5.28 -20.03 -7.18
CA PRO A 54 -5.69 -21.08 -8.09
C PRO A 54 -6.98 -21.75 -7.60
N ARG A 55 -7.83 -22.16 -8.54
CA ARG A 55 -9.12 -22.85 -8.23
C ARG A 55 -8.96 -24.13 -7.43
N SER A 56 -7.78 -24.74 -7.46
CA SER A 56 -7.45 -25.97 -6.74
C SER A 56 -6.96 -25.74 -5.31
N ARG A 57 -6.80 -24.48 -4.85
CA ARG A 57 -6.37 -24.20 -3.48
C ARG A 57 -7.45 -24.67 -2.51
N SER A 58 -7.04 -25.40 -1.47
CA SER A 58 -7.94 -25.77 -0.38
C SER A 58 -8.52 -24.53 0.29
N ASP A 59 -9.78 -24.65 0.71
CA ASP A 59 -10.49 -23.63 1.48
C ASP A 59 -9.64 -23.15 2.66
N GLY A 60 -9.90 -21.92 3.15
CA GLY A 60 -9.09 -21.12 4.07
C GLY A 60 -8.74 -21.72 5.46
N VAL A 61 -8.73 -23.04 5.62
CA VAL A 61 -8.43 -23.76 6.86
C VAL A 61 -7.13 -23.26 7.50
N GLY A 62 -7.30 -22.59 8.65
CA GLY A 62 -6.24 -22.00 9.46
C GLY A 62 -5.60 -20.74 8.88
N ARG A 63 -6.09 -20.20 7.76
CA ARG A 63 -5.67 -18.88 7.25
C ARG A 63 -6.51 -17.82 7.93
N ARG A 64 -5.91 -16.65 8.16
CA ARG A 64 -6.66 -15.50 8.67
C ARG A 64 -7.45 -14.88 7.54
N THR A 65 -8.69 -14.52 7.79
CA THR A 65 -9.50 -13.73 6.87
C THR A 65 -8.98 -12.29 6.82
N PHE A 66 -9.32 -11.57 5.75
CA PHE A 66 -9.01 -10.15 5.63
C PHE A 66 -9.56 -9.33 6.81
N ALA A 67 -10.77 -9.65 7.29
CA ALA A 67 -11.39 -8.99 8.43
C ALA A 67 -10.62 -9.26 9.75
N GLU A 68 -10.23 -10.51 10.02
CA GLU A 68 -9.45 -10.87 11.20
C GLU A 68 -8.11 -10.14 11.28
N VAL A 69 -7.45 -9.94 10.12
CA VAL A 69 -6.20 -9.16 10.08
C VAL A 69 -6.44 -7.70 10.47
N GLY A 70 -7.51 -7.07 9.99
CA GLY A 70 -7.87 -5.69 10.32
C GLY A 70 -8.16 -5.51 11.81
N LEU A 71 -8.96 -6.41 12.38
CA LEU A 71 -9.26 -6.43 13.82
C LEU A 71 -7.99 -6.57 14.66
N SER A 72 -7.02 -7.39 14.22
CA SER A 72 -5.74 -7.55 14.93
C SER A 72 -4.88 -6.28 14.97
N TYR A 73 -5.15 -5.31 14.11
CA TYR A 73 -4.48 -4.00 14.09
C TYR A 73 -5.23 -2.92 14.86
N GLY A 74 -6.41 -3.23 15.43
CA GLY A 74 -7.25 -2.26 16.14
C GLY A 74 -7.89 -1.24 15.21
N ILE A 75 -8.17 -1.62 13.95
CA ILE A 75 -8.88 -0.74 13.00
C ILE A 75 -10.36 -0.72 13.40
N GLU A 76 -10.85 0.47 13.73
CA GLU A 76 -12.26 0.71 13.98
C GLU A 76 -13.01 0.86 12.66
N LEU A 77 -14.13 0.15 12.52
CA LEU A 77 -14.94 0.14 11.32
C LEU A 77 -16.37 0.53 11.66
N SER A 78 -16.94 1.42 10.86
CA SER A 78 -18.37 1.74 10.89
C SER A 78 -19.21 0.51 10.52
N GLU A 79 -20.49 0.53 10.89
CA GLU A 79 -21.44 -0.53 10.52
C GLU A 79 -21.51 -0.75 9.00
N ALA A 80 -21.42 0.34 8.22
CA ALA A 80 -21.40 0.28 6.76
C ALA A 80 -20.13 -0.42 6.24
N GLU A 81 -18.96 -0.14 6.81
CA GLU A 81 -17.70 -0.80 6.43
C GLU A 81 -17.68 -2.28 6.83
N GLN A 82 -18.23 -2.61 8.00
CA GLN A 82 -18.38 -4.01 8.45
C GLN A 82 -19.29 -4.79 7.49
N ALA A 83 -20.41 -4.21 7.06
CA ALA A 83 -21.31 -4.84 6.10
C ALA A 83 -20.62 -5.08 4.74
N ARG A 84 -19.75 -4.17 4.30
CA ARG A 84 -18.95 -4.36 3.07
C ARG A 84 -17.91 -5.46 3.22
N LEU A 85 -17.27 -5.58 4.40
CA LEU A 85 -16.31 -6.65 4.71
C LEU A 85 -16.96 -8.04 4.74
N ALA A 86 -18.22 -8.15 5.14
CA ALA A 86 -18.94 -9.43 5.15
C ALA A 86 -19.01 -10.08 3.75
N GLY A 87 -18.93 -9.28 2.67
CA GLY A 87 -18.84 -9.81 1.31
C GLY A 87 -17.46 -10.38 0.93
N LEU A 88 -16.44 -10.22 1.77
CA LEU A 88 -15.03 -10.53 1.48
C LEU A 88 -14.49 -11.71 2.31
N GLU A 89 -15.36 -12.56 2.84
CA GLU A 89 -15.00 -13.72 3.68
C GLU A 89 -14.08 -14.73 2.98
N ALA A 90 -14.10 -14.77 1.65
CA ALA A 90 -13.25 -15.63 0.83
C ALA A 90 -11.82 -15.08 0.61
N VAL A 91 -11.51 -13.89 1.14
CA VAL A 91 -10.18 -13.27 1.04
C VAL A 91 -9.33 -13.63 2.24
N PHE A 92 -8.28 -14.40 2.00
CA PHE A 92 -7.40 -14.93 3.03
C PHE A 92 -5.97 -14.42 2.93
N GLU A 93 -5.31 -14.31 4.06
CA GLU A 93 -3.87 -14.06 4.14
C GLU A 93 -3.10 -15.31 3.65
N GLU A 94 -2.23 -15.13 2.66
CA GLU A 94 -1.35 -16.16 2.13
C GLU A 94 -0.31 -16.58 3.17
N ARG A 95 0.02 -17.86 3.16
CA ARG A 95 1.11 -18.40 3.96
C ARG A 95 2.37 -18.51 3.12
N LYS A 96 3.53 -18.66 3.77
CA LYS A 96 4.83 -18.75 3.09
C LYS A 96 4.96 -19.95 2.15
N ASP A 97 4.19 -21.01 2.40
CA ASP A 97 4.15 -22.26 1.66
C ASP A 97 3.12 -22.27 0.52
N ASP A 98 2.24 -21.27 0.44
CA ASP A 98 1.29 -21.11 -0.66
C ASP A 98 1.94 -20.35 -1.82
N VAL A 99 2.17 -21.05 -2.94
CA VAL A 99 2.70 -20.46 -4.16
C VAL A 99 1.54 -19.90 -4.98
N SER A 100 1.02 -18.74 -4.57
CA SER A 100 0.06 -17.97 -5.34
C SER A 100 0.79 -16.93 -6.21
N GLU A 101 0.32 -16.71 -7.44
CA GLU A 101 0.94 -15.73 -8.35
C GLU A 101 0.68 -14.30 -7.83
N VAL A 102 1.72 -13.46 -7.79
CA VAL A 102 1.56 -12.05 -7.38
C VAL A 102 0.92 -11.24 -8.52
N ALA A 103 -0.32 -10.80 -8.33
CA ALA A 103 -1.02 -9.92 -9.25
C ALA A 103 -0.60 -8.45 -9.09
N ILE A 104 -0.50 -8.00 -7.84
CA ILE A 104 -0.15 -6.62 -7.48
C ILE A 104 0.88 -6.68 -6.35
N ALA A 105 2.01 -6.01 -6.55
CA ALA A 105 3.08 -5.83 -5.58
C ALA A 105 3.09 -4.37 -5.11
N VAL A 106 3.03 -4.15 -3.81
CA VAL A 106 3.00 -2.81 -3.21
C VAL A 106 4.18 -2.64 -2.25
N GLU A 107 4.97 -1.59 -2.49
CA GLU A 107 5.86 -1.03 -1.46
C GLU A 107 5.11 0.10 -0.76
N ALA A 108 4.86 -0.05 0.53
CA ALA A 108 4.10 0.88 1.34
C ALA A 108 5.00 1.52 2.40
N LYS A 109 5.15 2.84 2.36
CA LYS A 109 5.99 3.58 3.31
C LYS A 109 5.16 4.52 4.18
N ALA A 110 5.67 4.73 5.38
CA ALA A 110 5.09 5.61 6.38
C ALA A 110 6.13 6.64 6.81
N CYS A 111 6.01 7.86 6.26
CA CYS A 111 6.86 8.99 6.59
C CYS A 111 6.28 9.73 7.80
N MET A 112 6.64 9.29 9.00
CA MET A 112 6.04 9.79 10.25
C MET A 112 6.84 10.89 10.92
N THR A 113 8.18 10.85 10.80
CA THR A 113 9.11 11.78 11.46
C THR A 113 10.25 12.18 10.52
N ASP A 114 10.87 13.33 10.77
CA ASP A 114 12.11 13.82 10.13
C ASP A 114 12.21 13.54 8.62
N HIS A 115 11.25 14.07 7.89
CA HIS A 115 11.03 13.71 6.50
C HIS A 115 12.29 13.97 5.67
N VAL A 116 12.90 15.16 5.84
CA VAL A 116 14.05 15.62 5.06
C VAL A 116 15.29 14.75 5.29
N GLY A 117 15.61 14.39 6.54
CA GLY A 117 16.74 13.52 6.84
C GLY A 117 16.56 12.10 6.29
N ALA A 118 15.32 11.61 6.23
CA ALA A 118 14.99 10.28 5.73
C ALA A 118 14.82 10.19 4.21
N LEU A 119 14.73 11.32 3.49
CA LEU A 119 14.44 11.36 2.04
C LEU A 119 15.40 10.49 1.20
N PRO A 120 16.74 10.56 1.36
CA PRO A 120 17.64 9.76 0.52
C PRO A 120 17.43 8.27 0.72
N ARG A 121 17.18 7.84 1.97
CA ARG A 121 16.91 6.44 2.30
C ARG A 121 15.56 5.99 1.73
N LEU A 122 14.52 6.80 1.91
CA LEU A 122 13.19 6.53 1.37
C LEU A 122 13.24 6.36 -0.14
N HIS A 123 13.92 7.27 -0.84
CA HIS A 123 14.08 7.21 -2.29
C HIS A 123 14.83 5.95 -2.73
N ALA A 124 15.95 5.62 -2.08
CA ALA A 124 16.72 4.42 -2.38
C ALA A 124 15.91 3.13 -2.17
N GLU A 125 15.13 3.02 -1.09
CA GLU A 125 14.28 1.87 -0.80
C GLU A 125 13.16 1.70 -1.84
N ILE A 126 12.51 2.80 -2.25
CA ILE A 126 11.49 2.79 -3.31
C ILE A 126 12.11 2.35 -4.64
N LEU A 127 13.23 2.96 -5.06
CA LEU A 127 13.87 2.61 -6.33
C LEU A 127 14.29 1.13 -6.39
N ALA A 128 14.90 0.64 -5.31
CA ALA A 128 15.31 -0.76 -5.23
C ALA A 128 14.10 -1.69 -5.33
N THR A 129 12.99 -1.37 -4.68
CA THR A 129 11.81 -2.23 -4.68
C THR A 129 11.16 -2.32 -6.05
N GLY A 130 10.95 -1.19 -6.73
CA GLY A 130 10.34 -1.17 -8.06
C GLY A 130 11.11 -2.06 -9.05
N TYR A 131 12.45 -2.01 -8.99
CA TYR A 131 13.32 -2.86 -9.80
C TYR A 131 13.21 -4.35 -9.43
N LEU A 132 13.32 -4.67 -8.14
CA LEU A 132 13.35 -6.06 -7.67
C LEU A 132 12.01 -6.76 -7.87
N ALA A 133 10.89 -6.07 -7.64
CA ALA A 133 9.56 -6.61 -7.88
C ALA A 133 9.33 -6.99 -9.33
N ARG A 134 9.75 -6.12 -10.25
CA ARG A 134 9.64 -6.40 -11.67
C ARG A 134 10.48 -7.61 -12.09
N ARG A 135 11.70 -7.74 -11.55
CA ARG A 135 12.58 -8.86 -11.88
C ARG A 135 12.08 -10.19 -11.32
N ALA A 136 11.43 -10.18 -10.16
CA ALA A 136 10.87 -11.38 -9.55
C ALA A 136 9.54 -11.79 -10.18
N ALA A 137 8.66 -10.83 -10.47
CA ALA A 137 7.34 -11.07 -11.06
C ALA A 137 7.05 -10.07 -12.19
N PRO A 138 7.54 -10.31 -13.43
CA PRO A 138 7.43 -9.35 -14.53
C PRO A 138 5.99 -8.93 -14.88
N GLN A 139 5.06 -9.86 -14.69
CA GLN A 139 3.63 -9.69 -15.01
C GLN A 139 2.84 -9.00 -13.89
N CYS A 140 3.43 -8.79 -12.70
CA CYS A 140 2.72 -8.12 -11.62
C CYS A 140 2.60 -6.61 -11.85
N THR A 141 1.59 -6.01 -11.24
CA THR A 141 1.44 -4.56 -11.17
C THR A 141 2.23 -4.06 -9.97
N VAL A 142 3.18 -3.15 -10.18
CA VAL A 142 4.07 -2.67 -9.13
C VAL A 142 3.64 -1.27 -8.70
N ILE A 143 3.35 -1.10 -7.42
CA ILE A 143 2.78 0.12 -6.83
C ILE A 143 3.70 0.67 -5.73
N SER A 144 3.91 1.98 -5.76
CA SER A 144 4.53 2.71 -4.64
C SER A 144 3.43 3.47 -3.92
N TYR A 145 3.25 3.21 -2.64
CA TYR A 145 2.31 3.92 -1.79
C TYR A 145 3.03 4.53 -0.60
N THR A 146 2.83 5.83 -0.34
CA THR A 146 3.43 6.49 0.82
C THR A 146 2.40 7.27 1.64
N LEU A 147 2.26 6.91 2.91
CA LEU A 147 1.62 7.76 3.91
C LEU A 147 2.59 8.83 4.37
N VAL A 148 2.17 10.10 4.29
CA VAL A 148 2.97 11.25 4.71
C VAL A 148 2.29 11.95 5.86
N ASN A 149 2.99 12.08 6.98
CA ASN A 149 2.46 12.76 8.14
C ASN A 149 2.54 14.29 7.96
N THR A 150 1.48 14.97 8.35
CA THR A 150 1.34 16.44 8.27
C THR A 150 1.26 17.08 9.65
N ALA A 151 1.23 16.28 10.72
CA ALA A 151 1.21 16.82 12.08
C ALA A 151 2.47 17.67 12.35
N ASP A 152 2.28 18.77 13.08
CA ASP A 152 3.37 19.66 13.51
C ASP A 152 4.28 19.02 14.56
N SER A 153 3.77 18.00 15.26
CA SER A 153 4.52 17.24 16.25
C SER A 153 4.17 15.76 16.19
N PHE A 154 5.17 14.90 16.41
CA PHE A 154 5.00 13.45 16.48
C PHE A 154 5.75 12.89 17.69
N VAL A 155 5.10 12.03 18.46
CA VAL A 155 5.73 11.29 19.57
C VAL A 155 6.39 10.03 19.03
N SER A 156 7.71 9.91 19.09
CA SER A 156 8.44 8.70 18.67
C SER A 156 8.22 7.53 19.63
N GLY A 157 8.59 6.32 19.19
CA GLY A 157 8.42 5.10 20.00
C GLY A 157 9.18 5.08 21.32
N ASP A 158 10.16 5.98 21.51
CA ASP A 158 10.86 6.22 22.78
C ASP A 158 10.19 7.30 23.66
N GLY A 159 8.98 7.74 23.30
CA GLY A 159 8.18 8.72 24.03
C GLY A 159 8.60 10.18 23.81
N LYS A 160 9.61 10.46 22.98
CA LYS A 160 10.06 11.83 22.72
C LYS A 160 9.15 12.50 21.69
N SER A 161 8.74 13.73 21.98
CA SER A 161 8.05 14.55 20.98
C SER A 161 9.06 15.23 20.05
N LYS A 162 8.82 15.12 18.74
CA LYS A 162 9.61 15.78 17.70
C LYS A 162 8.72 16.75 16.94
N VAL A 163 9.17 18.00 16.86
CA VAL A 163 8.51 19.05 16.07
C VAL A 163 8.98 18.94 14.62
N MET A 164 8.02 19.02 13.70
CA MET A 164 8.21 18.92 12.27
C MET A 164 8.18 20.31 11.64
N ARG A 165 8.98 20.53 10.59
CA ARG A 165 8.95 21.80 9.83
C ARG A 165 7.85 21.70 8.78
N GLN A 166 6.60 21.91 9.18
CA GLN A 166 5.47 21.90 8.26
C GLN A 166 5.21 23.30 7.68
N PRO A 167 4.72 23.40 6.42
CA PRO A 167 4.41 22.30 5.50
C PRO A 167 5.62 21.77 4.69
N ASP A 168 6.82 22.33 4.89
CA ASP A 168 8.00 22.06 4.05
C ASP A 168 8.44 20.59 4.07
N SER A 169 8.33 19.94 5.23
CA SER A 169 8.66 18.52 5.41
C SER A 169 7.77 17.63 4.56
N THR A 170 6.45 17.87 4.57
CA THR A 170 5.49 17.17 3.71
C THR A 170 5.76 17.48 2.24
N LYS A 171 5.94 18.77 1.87
CA LYS A 171 6.19 19.20 0.49
C LYS A 171 7.43 18.51 -0.10
N ALA A 172 8.49 18.35 0.67
CA ALA A 172 9.73 17.71 0.20
C ALA A 172 9.52 16.23 -0.14
N VAL A 173 8.75 15.48 0.66
CA VAL A 173 8.42 14.07 0.37
C VAL A 173 7.56 13.96 -0.86
N LEU A 174 6.50 14.76 -0.95
CA LEU A 174 5.59 14.73 -2.10
C LEU A 174 6.29 15.13 -3.39
N ALA A 175 7.19 16.13 -3.34
CA ALA A 175 8.01 16.51 -4.48
C ALA A 175 8.96 15.39 -4.92
N MET A 176 9.57 14.65 -3.98
CA MET A 176 10.40 13.49 -4.29
C MET A 176 9.56 12.38 -4.95
N LEU A 177 8.39 12.05 -4.40
CA LEU A 177 7.50 11.04 -4.98
C LEU A 177 7.05 11.41 -6.40
N ALA A 178 6.70 12.68 -6.63
CA ALA A 178 6.19 13.14 -7.92
C ALA A 178 7.26 13.21 -9.01
N ASN A 179 8.51 13.56 -8.65
CA ASN A 179 9.54 13.91 -9.62
C ASN A 179 10.72 12.92 -9.69
N ALA A 180 10.98 12.14 -8.64
CA ALA A 180 12.16 11.28 -8.53
C ALA A 180 11.83 9.77 -8.51
N VAL A 181 10.55 9.39 -8.39
CA VAL A 181 10.13 7.98 -8.50
C VAL A 181 9.71 7.69 -9.95
N PRO A 182 10.41 6.78 -10.66
CA PRO A 182 10.13 6.52 -12.06
C PRO A 182 8.80 5.77 -12.21
N LEU A 183 7.94 6.30 -13.09
CA LEU A 183 6.79 5.58 -13.61
C LEU A 183 7.20 4.83 -14.87
N ARG A 184 6.68 3.62 -15.02
CA ARG A 184 6.82 2.82 -16.24
C ARG A 184 5.98 3.46 -17.35
N ARG A 185 6.64 4.06 -18.36
CA ARG A 185 5.98 4.76 -19.47
C ARG A 185 6.37 4.24 -20.87
N ASP A 186 7.33 3.33 -21.00
CA ASP A 186 7.81 2.81 -22.30
C ASP A 186 8.18 1.30 -22.29
N GLU A 187 8.41 0.75 -23.49
CA GLU A 187 8.69 -0.67 -23.77
C GLU A 187 10.07 -1.16 -23.27
N HIS A 188 10.98 -0.26 -22.89
CA HIS A 188 12.27 -0.66 -22.31
C HIS A 188 12.16 -1.00 -20.82
N GLY A 189 11.06 -0.61 -20.16
CA GLY A 189 10.21 -1.40 -19.24
C GLY A 189 10.79 -2.05 -17.97
N LEU A 190 12.11 -2.02 -17.75
CA LEU A 190 12.78 -2.77 -16.67
C LEU A 190 12.79 -2.01 -15.32
N LEU A 191 12.41 -0.74 -15.32
CA LEU A 191 12.47 0.14 -14.16
C LEU A 191 11.18 0.92 -13.99
N GLY A 192 10.75 1.03 -12.73
CA GLY A 192 9.66 1.91 -12.33
C GLY A 192 8.35 1.22 -11.99
N TYR A 193 7.44 2.06 -11.53
CA TYR A 193 6.15 1.69 -10.97
C TYR A 193 5.03 1.85 -12.01
N ASP A 194 4.03 0.98 -11.97
CA ASP A 194 2.81 1.15 -12.76
C ASP A 194 1.96 2.31 -12.21
N ALA A 195 2.01 2.55 -10.89
CA ALA A 195 1.44 3.73 -10.24
C ALA A 195 2.21 4.12 -8.98
N VAL A 196 2.18 5.42 -8.67
CA VAL A 196 2.69 5.99 -7.42
C VAL A 196 1.57 6.77 -6.77
N GLY A 197 1.34 6.56 -5.47
CA GLY A 197 0.34 7.27 -4.71
C GLY A 197 0.88 7.73 -3.36
N ALA A 198 0.34 8.85 -2.90
CA ALA A 198 0.58 9.39 -1.59
C ALA A 198 -0.73 9.79 -0.94
N LEU A 199 -0.82 9.57 0.37
CA LEU A 199 -1.92 10.04 1.20
C LEU A 199 -1.33 10.79 2.40
N THR A 200 -1.85 11.98 2.66
CA THR A 200 -1.44 12.81 3.79
C THR A 200 -2.36 12.60 4.97
N ILE A 201 -1.79 12.38 6.15
CA ILE A 201 -2.54 12.17 7.39
C ILE A 201 -2.05 13.11 8.47
N GLU A 202 -2.91 13.41 9.44
CA GLU A 202 -2.49 14.00 10.70
C GLU A 202 -2.38 12.89 11.73
N CYS A 203 -1.13 12.53 12.08
CA CYS A 203 -0.83 11.50 13.06
C CYS A 203 0.18 12.04 14.07
N ARG A 204 -0.26 12.22 15.32
CA ARG A 204 0.60 12.72 16.40
C ARG A 204 1.30 11.59 17.17
N ASN A 205 0.79 10.37 17.04
CA ASN A 205 1.24 9.17 17.75
C ASN A 205 1.25 9.32 19.30
N ASP A 206 0.34 10.13 19.82
CA ASP A 206 0.12 10.39 21.25
C ASP A 206 -1.18 9.72 21.79
N GLY A 207 -1.78 8.83 20.99
CA GLY A 207 -3.08 8.20 21.28
C GLY A 207 -4.28 8.98 20.75
N SER A 208 -4.09 10.19 20.22
CA SER A 208 -5.17 10.89 19.50
C SER A 208 -5.54 10.18 18.18
N PRO A 209 -6.79 10.34 17.71
CA PRO A 209 -7.22 9.77 16.44
C PRO A 209 -6.38 10.27 15.26
N VAL A 210 -6.12 9.37 14.32
CA VAL A 210 -5.48 9.71 13.04
C VAL A 210 -6.56 10.17 12.07
N THR A 211 -6.33 11.30 11.39
CA THR A 211 -7.29 11.83 10.42
C THR A 211 -6.64 12.05 9.05
N LEU A 212 -7.45 12.07 7.99
CA LEU A 212 -6.98 12.49 6.68
C LEU A 212 -6.68 13.99 6.72
N SER A 213 -5.50 14.37 6.25
CA SER A 213 -5.09 15.77 6.27
C SER A 213 -5.73 16.53 5.12
N GLY A 214 -6.46 17.60 5.45
CA GLY A 214 -6.89 18.63 4.51
C GLY A 214 -5.84 19.73 4.28
N ALA A 215 -4.59 19.51 4.71
CA ALA A 215 -3.53 20.51 4.60
C ALA A 215 -3.30 20.95 3.14
N GLU A 216 -2.90 22.21 2.95
CA GLU A 216 -2.58 22.77 1.63
C GLU A 216 -1.48 21.97 0.90
N SER A 217 -0.63 21.27 1.64
CA SER A 217 0.42 20.41 1.10
C SER A 217 -0.07 19.06 0.59
N ALA A 218 -1.32 18.66 0.83
CA ALA A 218 -1.87 17.40 0.33
C ALA A 218 -1.85 17.33 -1.21
N PRO A 219 -1.67 16.14 -1.82
CA PRO A 219 -1.76 15.96 -3.26
C PRO A 219 -3.07 16.51 -3.83
N ARG A 220 -2.97 17.39 -4.82
CA ARG A 220 -4.11 18.00 -5.51
C ARG A 220 -4.74 17.02 -6.48
N ALA A 221 -5.94 17.35 -6.94
CA ALA A 221 -6.67 16.54 -7.92
C ALA A 221 -5.92 16.28 -9.23
N THR A 222 -5.08 17.23 -9.62
CA THR A 222 -4.26 17.18 -10.84
C THR A 222 -2.94 16.44 -10.66
N ASP A 223 -2.54 16.14 -9.42
CA ASP A 223 -1.23 15.58 -9.14
C ASP A 223 -1.17 14.10 -9.51
N SER A 224 -0.07 13.69 -10.12
CA SER A 224 0.15 12.30 -10.56
C SER A 224 0.17 11.31 -9.41
N ILE A 225 0.57 11.77 -8.21
CA ILE A 225 0.72 10.96 -7.00
C ILE A 225 -0.54 10.93 -6.13
N ARG A 226 -1.67 11.44 -6.61
CA ARG A 226 -2.91 11.43 -5.82
C ARG A 226 -3.38 10.00 -5.54
N TYR A 227 -3.72 9.69 -4.29
CA TYR A 227 -4.13 8.36 -3.85
C TYR A 227 -5.26 7.76 -4.71
N GLU A 228 -6.33 8.49 -4.94
CA GLU A 228 -7.48 8.01 -5.71
C GLU A 228 -7.12 7.78 -7.18
N ARG A 229 -6.15 8.53 -7.72
CA ARG A 229 -5.61 8.27 -9.06
C ARG A 229 -4.82 6.96 -9.09
N MET A 230 -4.01 6.69 -8.06
CA MET A 230 -3.31 5.40 -7.90
C MET A 230 -4.31 4.24 -7.83
N ILE A 231 -5.38 4.35 -7.04
CA ILE A 231 -6.44 3.32 -6.97
C ILE A 231 -7.04 3.06 -8.36
N ARG A 232 -7.42 4.12 -9.10
CA ARG A 232 -7.95 3.96 -10.47
C ARG A 232 -6.97 3.29 -11.42
N GLN A 233 -5.68 3.59 -11.30
CA GLN A 233 -4.63 2.94 -12.09
C GLN A 233 -4.46 1.46 -11.73
N ILE A 234 -4.55 1.11 -10.44
CA ILE A 234 -4.59 -0.29 -9.99
C ILE A 234 -5.78 -0.99 -10.63
N CYS A 235 -6.98 -0.41 -10.52
CA CYS A 235 -8.20 -0.98 -11.08
C CYS A 235 -8.08 -1.22 -12.59
N ALA A 236 -7.63 -0.21 -13.34
CA ALA A 236 -7.48 -0.29 -14.78
C ALA A 236 -6.45 -1.36 -15.18
N THR A 237 -5.31 -1.41 -14.48
CA THR A 237 -4.26 -2.39 -14.77
C THR A 237 -4.72 -3.81 -14.43
N TYR A 238 -5.40 -3.99 -13.31
CA TYR A 238 -5.94 -5.28 -12.91
C TYR A 238 -6.96 -5.79 -13.94
N ARG A 239 -7.93 -4.97 -14.35
CA ARG A 239 -8.92 -5.32 -15.39
C ARG A 239 -8.25 -5.77 -16.69
N ASN A 240 -7.24 -5.03 -17.15
CA ASN A 240 -6.54 -5.34 -18.39
C ASN A 240 -5.75 -6.65 -18.34
N ARG A 241 -5.39 -7.11 -17.13
CA ARG A 241 -4.62 -8.33 -16.92
C ARG A 241 -5.48 -9.49 -16.39
N ARG A 242 -6.75 -9.27 -16.06
CA ARG A 242 -7.64 -10.24 -15.39
C ARG A 242 -7.63 -11.57 -16.12
#